data_AF-A0A3M1HNJ1-F1
#
_entry.id   AF-A0A3M1HNJ1-F1
#
_cell.length_a   1.000
_cell.length_b   1.000
_cell.length_c   1.000
_cell.angle_alpha   90.00
_cell.angle_beta   90.00
_cell.angle_gamma   90.00
#
_symmetry.space_group_name_H-M   'P 1'
#
loop_
_entity.id
_entity.type
_entity.pdbx_description
1 polymer ?
#
loop_
_entity_poly.entity_id
_entity_poly.type
_entity_poly.pdbx_seq_one_letter_code
_entity_poly.pdbx_strand_id
1 'polypeptide(L)'
;MPVLREGNIEIQLPSGVHGEKFDGPQHGLSHCMKAVDFVVDAPDQTILIEIKDPEHPRADPRQRKRYLAGLRKGSKDEDFVRKYRDSFLYLWAEKRIANKPVHYYVLITSSQLDEALDEALLLAMTEALKRKLPIEGLPASWKRKIADACAVFNIKSWNAHLPQYPVRRI
;
A
#
# COMPACT_ATOMS: atom_id res chain seq x y z
N MET A 1 12.88 8.72 -16.36
CA MET A 1 11.74 8.74 -15.41
C MET A 1 12.21 8.13 -14.11
N PRO A 2 11.89 8.72 -12.95
CA PRO A 2 12.24 8.14 -11.66
C PRO A 2 11.51 6.81 -11.46
N VAL A 3 12.14 5.89 -10.73
CA VAL A 3 11.59 4.57 -10.42
C VAL A 3 11.73 4.28 -8.92
N LEU A 4 10.73 3.63 -8.35
CA LEU A 4 10.77 3.07 -7.00
C LEU A 4 11.01 1.57 -7.10
N ARG A 5 11.83 1.01 -6.20
CA ARG A 5 12.21 -0.41 -6.24
C ARG A 5 12.16 -1.06 -4.88
N GLU A 6 11.44 -2.18 -4.80
CA GLU A 6 11.39 -3.08 -3.64
C GLU A 6 11.65 -4.51 -4.11
N GLY A 7 12.78 -5.09 -3.70
CA GLY A 7 13.19 -6.40 -4.21
C GLY A 7 13.26 -6.42 -5.74
N ASN A 8 12.44 -7.26 -6.37
CA ASN A 8 12.31 -7.38 -7.81
C ASN A 8 11.05 -6.69 -8.37
N ILE A 9 10.43 -5.79 -7.63
CA ILE A 9 9.30 -4.97 -8.08
C ILE A 9 9.78 -3.55 -8.36
N GLU A 10 9.40 -3.02 -9.52
CA GLU A 10 9.67 -1.64 -9.93
C GLU A 10 8.36 -0.91 -10.24
N ILE A 11 8.21 0.30 -9.68
CA ILE A 11 7.12 1.24 -10.00
C ILE A 11 7.72 2.42 -10.74
N GLN A 12 7.23 2.72 -11.94
CA GLN A 12 7.65 3.91 -12.67
C GLN A 12 6.83 5.12 -12.22
N LEU A 13 7.47 6.28 -12.09
CA LEU A 13 6.81 7.53 -11.74
C LEU A 13 6.74 8.47 -12.96
N PRO A 14 5.64 9.22 -13.12
CA PRO A 14 5.57 10.30 -14.10
C PRO A 14 6.68 11.34 -13.90
N SER A 15 7.02 12.06 -14.97
CA SER A 15 7.96 13.18 -14.87
C SER A 15 7.44 14.24 -13.91
N GLY A 16 8.29 14.72 -13.00
CA GLY A 16 7.94 15.75 -12.02
C GLY A 16 7.19 15.22 -10.78
N VAL A 17 6.86 13.93 -10.71
CA VAL A 17 6.35 13.30 -9.49
C VAL A 17 7.52 12.83 -8.63
N HIS A 18 7.47 13.16 -7.33
CA HIS A 18 8.47 12.72 -6.37
C HIS A 18 7.99 11.45 -5.68
N GLY A 19 8.89 10.49 -5.47
CA GLY A 19 8.62 9.32 -4.64
C GLY A 19 9.86 8.90 -3.89
N GLU A 20 9.67 8.34 -2.70
CA GLU A 20 10.76 7.91 -1.83
C GLU A 20 10.44 6.59 -1.15
N LYS A 21 11.49 5.88 -0.77
CA LYS A 21 11.41 4.73 0.13
C LYS A 21 11.20 5.23 1.56
N PHE A 22 10.14 4.76 2.21
CA PHE A 22 9.61 5.30 3.45
C PHE A 22 9.66 4.31 4.64
N ASP A 23 10.15 3.09 4.46
CA ASP A 23 10.37 2.14 5.56
C ASP A 23 11.84 2.10 6.04
N GLY A 24 12.65 3.04 5.58
CA GLY A 24 14.08 3.14 5.90
C GLY A 24 14.38 3.55 7.35
N PRO A 25 15.66 3.48 7.77
CA PRO A 25 16.08 3.77 9.15
C PRO A 25 15.89 5.23 9.58
N GLN A 26 15.58 6.13 8.65
CA GLN A 26 15.52 7.58 8.89
C GLN A 26 14.38 8.00 9.84
N HIS A 27 13.34 7.18 10.00
CA HIS A 27 12.15 7.52 10.80
C HIS A 27 12.36 7.56 12.31
N GLY A 28 13.43 6.94 12.84
CA GLY A 28 13.80 6.96 14.27
C GLY A 28 12.81 6.29 15.24
N LEU A 29 11.58 5.97 14.84
CA LEU A 29 10.52 5.42 15.68
C LEU A 29 10.09 4.00 15.25
N SER A 30 10.93 3.26 14.51
CA SER A 30 10.64 1.88 14.07
C SER A 30 10.37 0.89 15.20
N HIS A 31 10.75 1.24 16.44
CA HIS A 31 10.46 0.46 17.64
C HIS A 31 8.97 0.52 18.07
N CYS A 32 8.24 1.58 17.71
CA CYS A 32 6.85 1.78 18.13
C CYS A 32 5.88 2.13 16.97
N MET A 33 6.39 2.54 15.81
CA MET A 33 5.61 2.89 14.63
C MET A 33 6.04 2.05 13.42
N LYS A 34 5.09 1.80 12.53
CA LYS A 34 5.32 1.16 11.23
C LYS A 34 5.31 2.19 10.10
N ALA A 35 5.95 1.84 9.01
CA ALA A 35 5.96 2.65 7.80
C ALA A 35 5.60 1.79 6.59
N VAL A 36 4.96 2.39 5.59
CA VAL A 36 4.79 1.83 4.26
C VAL A 36 6.13 1.83 3.50
N ASP A 37 6.26 0.98 2.49
CA ASP A 37 7.50 0.89 1.72
C ASP A 37 7.78 2.17 0.92
N PHE A 38 6.76 2.82 0.35
CA PHE A 38 6.92 4.05 -0.40
C PHE A 38 5.88 5.13 -0.09
N VAL A 39 6.31 6.37 -0.27
CA VAL A 39 5.44 7.55 -0.35
C VAL A 39 5.68 8.23 -1.69
N VAL A 40 4.60 8.49 -2.42
CA VAL A 40 4.60 9.28 -3.66
C VAL A 40 3.90 10.60 -3.41
N ASP A 41 4.61 11.68 -3.66
CA ASP A 41 4.15 13.06 -3.58
C ASP A 41 3.87 13.56 -5.00
N ALA A 42 2.61 13.44 -5.42
CA ALA A 42 2.11 13.98 -6.66
C ALA A 42 1.43 15.35 -6.42
N PRO A 43 1.32 16.21 -7.45
CA PRO A 43 0.71 17.53 -7.32
C PRO A 43 -0.73 17.51 -6.79
N ASP A 44 -1.50 16.48 -7.13
CA ASP A 44 -2.92 16.34 -6.84
C ASP A 44 -3.23 15.41 -5.66
N GLN A 45 -2.27 14.62 -5.18
CA GLN A 45 -2.49 13.59 -4.15
C GLN A 45 -1.20 13.13 -3.47
N THR A 46 -1.31 12.56 -2.27
CA THR A 46 -0.26 11.71 -1.67
C THR A 46 -0.67 10.26 -1.80
N ILE A 47 0.23 9.41 -2.28
CA ILE A 47 0.00 7.97 -2.37
C ILE A 47 0.96 7.25 -1.42
N LEU A 48 0.41 6.49 -0.47
CA LEU A 48 1.14 5.60 0.41
C LEU A 48 1.05 4.19 -0.19
N ILE A 49 2.19 3.55 -0.39
CA ILE A 49 2.27 2.27 -1.09
C ILE A 49 2.97 1.24 -0.21
N GLU A 50 2.25 0.17 0.11
CA GLU A 50 2.80 -1.03 0.74
C GLU A 50 2.89 -2.15 -0.30
N ILE A 51 4.05 -2.79 -0.41
CA ILE A 51 4.30 -3.93 -1.28
C ILE A 51 4.45 -5.20 -0.43
N LYS A 52 3.69 -6.24 -0.79
CA LYS A 52 3.88 -7.59 -0.28
C LYS A 52 4.21 -8.53 -1.42
N ASP A 53 5.45 -9.00 -1.42
CA ASP A 53 5.88 -10.10 -2.27
C ASP A 53 6.07 -11.39 -1.46
N PRO A 54 5.04 -12.26 -1.37
CA PRO A 54 5.21 -13.58 -0.75
C PRO A 54 6.12 -14.53 -1.55
N GLU A 55 6.64 -14.12 -2.71
CA GLU A 55 7.61 -14.91 -3.50
C GLU A 55 9.02 -14.77 -2.95
N HIS A 56 9.30 -15.46 -1.85
CA HIS A 56 10.68 -15.81 -1.56
C HIS A 56 11.05 -17.05 -2.38
N PRO A 57 12.14 -17.06 -3.19
CA PRO A 57 12.57 -18.21 -3.99
C PRO A 57 12.83 -19.49 -3.17
N ARG A 58 13.04 -19.32 -1.85
CA ARG A 58 13.21 -20.41 -0.87
C ARG A 58 12.03 -20.59 0.10
N ALA A 59 10.90 -19.92 -0.12
CA ALA A 59 9.72 -20.11 0.74
C ALA A 59 9.12 -21.50 0.50
N ASP A 60 9.02 -22.28 1.58
CA ASP A 60 8.31 -23.56 1.59
C ASP A 60 6.86 -23.36 1.07
N PRO A 61 6.37 -24.20 0.12
CA PRO A 61 4.97 -24.18 -0.34
C PRO A 61 3.93 -24.08 0.78
N ARG A 62 4.20 -24.65 1.97
CA ARG A 62 3.33 -24.53 3.15
C ARG A 62 3.24 -23.10 3.67
N GLN A 63 4.35 -22.34 3.67
CA GLN A 63 4.36 -20.94 4.09
C GLN A 63 3.52 -20.08 3.15
N ARG A 64 3.58 -20.36 1.84
CA ARG A 64 2.76 -19.67 0.85
C ARG A 64 1.28 -19.97 1.01
N LYS A 65 0.91 -21.24 1.16
CA LYS A 65 -0.49 -21.64 1.42
C LYS A 65 -1.00 -21.00 2.71
N ARG A 66 -0.17 -20.92 3.75
CA ARG A 66 -0.49 -20.24 5.00
C ARG A 66 -0.65 -18.73 4.80
N TYR A 67 0.18 -18.10 3.98
CA TYR A 67 0.06 -16.68 3.65
C TYR A 67 -1.28 -16.39 2.96
N LEU A 68 -1.62 -17.13 1.90
CA LEU A 68 -2.92 -17.00 1.22
C LEU A 68 -4.10 -17.26 2.15
N ALA A 69 -4.05 -18.33 2.95
CA ALA A 69 -5.09 -18.62 3.93
C ALA A 69 -5.20 -17.50 4.96
N GLY A 70 -4.08 -16.89 5.33
CA GLY A 70 -4.02 -15.72 6.20
C GLY A 70 -4.65 -14.49 5.58
N LEU A 71 -4.39 -14.20 4.30
CA LEU A 71 -5.03 -13.10 3.57
C LEU A 71 -6.55 -13.29 3.51
N ARG A 72 -7.02 -14.49 3.13
CA ARG A 72 -8.45 -14.81 3.07
C ARG A 72 -9.16 -14.71 4.43
N LYS A 73 -8.44 -14.94 5.52
CA LYS A 73 -8.94 -14.82 6.89
C LYS A 73 -8.79 -13.39 7.47
N GLY A 74 -8.24 -12.44 6.73
CA GLY A 74 -8.01 -11.07 7.21
C GLY A 74 -6.93 -10.94 8.29
N SER A 75 -6.07 -11.95 8.44
CA SER A 75 -5.03 -11.98 9.50
C SER A 75 -3.94 -10.90 9.35
N LYS A 76 -3.91 -10.21 8.20
CA LYS A 76 -2.97 -9.14 7.88
C LYS A 76 -3.57 -7.74 7.91
N ASP A 77 -4.89 -7.63 8.08
CA ASP A 77 -5.58 -6.35 8.00
C ASP A 77 -5.07 -5.36 9.06
N GLU A 78 -4.83 -5.81 10.29
CA GLU A 78 -4.32 -4.94 11.37
C GLU A 78 -2.91 -4.40 11.04
N ASP A 79 -2.07 -5.21 10.38
CA ASP A 79 -0.73 -4.79 9.96
C ASP A 79 -0.84 -3.72 8.86
N PHE A 80 -1.71 -3.91 7.87
CA PHE A 80 -1.95 -2.94 6.80
C PHE A 80 -2.57 -1.64 7.33
N VAL A 81 -3.54 -1.72 8.23
CA VAL A 81 -4.17 -0.55 8.87
C VAL A 81 -3.16 0.21 9.69
N ARG A 82 -2.32 -0.49 10.47
CA ARG A 82 -1.27 0.14 11.28
C ARG A 82 -0.22 0.83 10.41
N LYS A 83 0.28 0.16 9.37
CA LYS A 83 1.24 0.75 8.41
C LYS A 83 0.69 2.04 7.80
N TYR A 84 -0.58 2.06 7.43
CA TYR A 84 -1.23 3.29 6.97
C TYR A 84 -1.26 4.39 8.04
N ARG A 85 -1.86 4.10 9.20
CA ARG A 85 -2.09 5.09 10.26
C ARG A 85 -0.78 5.70 10.76
N ASP A 86 0.21 4.86 11.00
CA ASP A 86 1.51 5.30 11.48
C ASP A 86 2.24 6.14 10.41
N SER A 87 2.20 5.72 9.13
CA SER A 87 2.80 6.49 8.03
C SER A 87 2.11 7.84 7.81
N PHE A 88 0.79 7.88 7.89
CA PHE A 88 0.04 9.13 7.85
C PHE A 88 0.47 10.06 9.00
N LEU A 89 0.62 9.52 10.21
CA LEU A 89 1.04 10.30 11.38
C LEU A 89 2.46 10.85 11.24
N TYR A 90 3.41 10.08 10.69
CA TYR A 90 4.74 10.60 10.36
C TYR A 90 4.64 11.80 9.42
N LEU A 91 4.01 11.61 8.26
CA LEU A 91 3.91 12.66 7.24
C LEU A 91 3.13 13.88 7.75
N TRP A 92 2.11 13.67 8.58
CA TRP A 92 1.34 14.74 9.19
C TRP A 92 2.17 15.53 10.20
N ALA A 93 2.93 14.86 11.07
CA ALA A 93 3.82 15.48 12.04
C ALA A 93 4.98 16.23 11.37
N GLU A 94 5.47 15.72 10.25
CA GLU A 94 6.49 16.36 9.40
C GLU A 94 5.94 17.52 8.55
N LYS A 95 4.62 17.79 8.62
CA LYS A 95 3.92 18.80 7.79
C LYS A 95 4.05 18.55 6.28
N ARG A 96 4.16 17.28 5.87
CA ARG A 96 4.25 16.82 4.49
C ARG A 96 2.90 16.42 3.89
N ILE A 97 1.90 16.17 4.74
CA ILE A 97 0.51 16.06 4.30
C ILE A 97 -0.07 17.47 4.13
N ALA A 98 -0.16 17.92 2.88
CA ALA A 98 -0.89 19.14 2.50
C ALA A 98 -2.42 18.91 2.49
N ASN A 99 -3.19 19.90 2.04
CA ASN A 99 -4.64 19.77 1.84
C ASN A 99 -4.97 19.00 0.53
N LYS A 100 -4.29 17.89 0.28
CA LYS A 100 -4.50 17.03 -0.89
C LYS A 100 -4.99 15.64 -0.46
N PRO A 101 -5.77 14.96 -1.32
CA PRO A 101 -6.21 13.59 -1.08
C PRO A 101 -5.06 12.65 -0.68
N VAL A 102 -5.33 11.78 0.28
CA VAL A 102 -4.39 10.74 0.71
C VAL A 102 -4.92 9.37 0.32
N HIS A 103 -4.21 8.70 -0.57
CA HIS A 103 -4.54 7.37 -1.06
C HIS A 103 -3.60 6.31 -0.47
N TYR A 104 -4.16 5.15 -0.13
CA TYR A 104 -3.39 4.02 0.39
C TYR A 104 -3.56 2.78 -0.48
N TYR A 105 -2.49 2.33 -1.10
CA TYR A 105 -2.51 1.17 -1.97
C TYR A 105 -1.61 0.06 -1.45
N VAL A 106 -2.17 -1.14 -1.35
CA VAL A 106 -1.42 -2.35 -1.02
C VAL A 106 -1.25 -3.16 -2.30
N LEU A 107 -0.02 -3.31 -2.76
CA LEU A 107 0.33 -4.14 -3.91
C LEU A 107 0.79 -5.52 -3.41
N ILE A 108 0.02 -6.55 -3.71
CA ILE A 108 0.37 -7.95 -3.43
C ILE A 108 0.78 -8.59 -4.75
N THR A 109 2.04 -8.95 -4.90
CA THR A 109 2.56 -9.52 -6.15
C THR A 109 2.96 -10.97 -5.96
N SER A 110 2.52 -11.89 -6.82
CA SER A 110 3.13 -13.21 -6.88
C SER A 110 2.77 -13.93 -8.17
N SER A 111 3.76 -14.18 -9.03
CA SER A 111 3.62 -15.04 -10.22
C SER A 111 2.93 -16.39 -9.96
N GLN A 112 3.10 -16.99 -8.77
CA GLN A 112 2.50 -18.27 -8.41
C GLN A 112 1.13 -18.16 -7.72
N LEU A 113 0.72 -16.96 -7.34
CA LEU A 113 -0.58 -16.68 -6.71
C LEU A 113 -1.45 -15.74 -7.53
N ASP A 114 -0.98 -15.20 -8.65
CA ASP A 114 -1.75 -14.24 -9.44
C ASP A 114 -3.09 -14.84 -9.91
N GLU A 115 -3.16 -16.15 -10.16
CA GLU A 115 -4.43 -16.86 -10.42
C GLU A 115 -5.33 -16.98 -9.17
N ALA A 116 -4.73 -17.09 -7.97
CA ALA A 116 -5.43 -17.22 -6.70
C ALA A 116 -5.77 -15.88 -6.03
N LEU A 117 -5.12 -14.80 -6.46
CA LEU A 117 -5.38 -13.39 -6.16
C LEU A 117 -6.34 -12.83 -7.21
N ASP A 118 -7.48 -13.49 -7.35
CA ASP A 118 -8.53 -13.07 -8.25
C ASP A 118 -9.14 -11.73 -7.82
N GLU A 119 -9.90 -11.13 -8.72
CA GLU A 119 -10.53 -9.83 -8.50
C GLU A 119 -11.51 -9.84 -7.31
N ALA A 120 -12.17 -10.98 -7.06
CA ALA A 120 -13.11 -11.10 -5.95
C ALA A 120 -12.40 -11.07 -4.58
N LEU A 121 -11.25 -11.73 -4.45
CA LEU A 121 -10.44 -11.69 -3.24
C LEU A 121 -9.86 -10.29 -3.02
N LEU A 122 -9.30 -9.66 -4.06
CA LEU A 122 -8.75 -8.31 -3.97
C LEU A 122 -9.83 -7.28 -3.58
N LEU A 123 -11.03 -7.41 -4.13
CA LEU A 123 -12.18 -6.58 -3.76
C LEU A 123 -12.58 -6.82 -2.30
N ALA A 124 -12.71 -8.07 -1.86
CA ALA A 124 -13.06 -8.40 -0.49
C ALA A 124 -12.02 -7.85 0.51
N MET A 125 -10.74 -7.91 0.18
CA MET A 125 -9.66 -7.32 0.98
C MET A 125 -9.75 -5.79 1.01
N THR A 126 -10.04 -5.16 -0.14
CA THR A 126 -10.25 -3.70 -0.24
C THR A 126 -11.40 -3.25 0.65
N GLU A 127 -12.55 -3.93 0.61
CA GLU A 127 -13.71 -3.62 1.44
C GLU A 127 -13.47 -3.89 2.94
N ALA A 128 -12.65 -4.89 3.28
CA ALA A 128 -12.21 -5.10 4.66
C ALA A 128 -11.34 -3.92 5.15
N LEU A 129 -10.43 -3.43 4.30
CA LEU A 129 -9.54 -2.31 4.62
C LEU A 129 -10.33 -0.99 4.77
N LYS A 130 -11.28 -0.72 3.86
CA LYS A 130 -12.18 0.45 3.95
C LYS A 130 -12.98 0.49 5.25
N ARG A 131 -13.45 -0.66 5.75
CA ARG A 131 -14.17 -0.73 7.03
C ARG A 131 -13.30 -0.45 8.25
N LYS A 132 -11.98 -0.61 8.13
CA LYS A 132 -11.01 -0.42 9.23
C LYS A 132 -10.28 0.93 9.15
N LEU A 133 -10.34 1.59 8.01
CA LEU A 133 -9.82 2.93 7.79
C LEU A 133 -10.98 3.95 7.78
N PRO A 134 -10.76 5.18 8.26
CA PRO A 134 -11.78 6.21 8.24
C PRO A 134 -11.89 6.83 6.84
N ILE A 135 -12.45 6.07 5.89
CA ILE A 135 -12.69 6.49 4.49
C ILE A 135 -14.15 6.89 4.31
N GLU A 136 -15.06 6.11 4.87
CA GLU A 136 -16.51 6.30 4.77
C GLU A 136 -17.14 6.53 6.15
N GLY A 137 -18.33 7.14 6.19
CA GLY A 137 -19.08 7.33 7.44
C GLY A 137 -18.41 8.27 8.46
N LEU A 138 -17.67 9.28 7.97
CA LEU A 138 -16.92 10.19 8.85
C LEU A 138 -17.84 11.02 9.75
N PRO A 139 -17.46 11.26 11.02
CA PRO A 139 -18.23 12.13 11.90
C PRO A 139 -18.33 13.55 11.33
N ALA A 140 -19.50 14.19 11.47
CA ALA A 140 -19.72 15.57 11.00
C ALA A 140 -18.78 16.60 11.66
N SER A 141 -18.19 16.27 12.82
CA SER A 141 -17.21 17.11 13.51
C SER A 141 -15.84 17.15 12.82
N TRP A 142 -15.51 16.16 11.98
CA TRP A 142 -14.22 16.09 11.31
C TRP A 142 -14.10 17.22 10.28
N LYS A 143 -13.05 18.03 10.42
CA LYS A 143 -12.75 19.13 9.50
C LYS A 143 -11.75 18.74 8.42
N ARG A 144 -11.15 17.55 8.53
CA ARG A 144 -10.16 17.03 7.60
C ARG A 144 -10.35 15.53 7.46
N LYS A 145 -10.24 15.05 6.23
CA LYS A 145 -10.05 13.62 5.98
C LYS A 145 -8.61 13.26 6.29
N ILE A 146 -8.42 12.07 6.84
CA ILE A 146 -7.10 11.49 7.03
C ILE A 146 -6.86 10.30 6.10
N ALA A 147 -7.82 9.98 5.23
CA ALA A 147 -7.79 8.98 4.17
C ALA A 147 -8.88 9.32 3.14
N ASP A 148 -8.57 9.25 1.85
CA ASP A 148 -9.52 9.51 0.77
C ASP A 148 -9.86 8.25 -0.03
N ALA A 149 -8.90 7.35 -0.21
CA ALA A 149 -9.12 6.08 -0.87
C ALA A 149 -8.16 5.01 -0.34
N CYS A 150 -8.60 3.75 -0.40
CA CYS A 150 -7.68 2.62 -0.30
C CYS A 150 -8.07 1.49 -1.24
N ALA A 151 -7.08 0.71 -1.67
CA ALA A 151 -7.29 -0.46 -2.51
C ALA A 151 -6.16 -1.48 -2.35
N VAL A 152 -6.49 -2.75 -2.60
CA VAL A 152 -5.54 -3.86 -2.69
C VAL A 152 -5.46 -4.32 -4.14
N PHE A 153 -4.25 -4.41 -4.68
CA PHE A 153 -4.00 -4.74 -6.08
C PHE A 153 -3.06 -5.93 -6.22
N ASN A 154 -3.17 -6.63 -7.35
CA ASN A 154 -2.06 -7.36 -7.95
C ASN A 154 -1.45 -6.50 -9.07
N ILE A 155 -0.39 -6.96 -9.74
CA ILE A 155 0.26 -6.16 -10.80
C ILE A 155 -0.72 -5.81 -11.93
N LYS A 156 -1.58 -6.77 -12.33
CA LYS A 156 -2.55 -6.57 -13.41
C LYS A 156 -3.58 -5.49 -13.05
N SER A 157 -4.22 -5.60 -11.89
CA SER A 157 -5.26 -4.65 -11.47
C SER A 157 -4.67 -3.28 -11.12
N TRP A 158 -3.43 -3.23 -10.60
CA TRP A 158 -2.69 -1.98 -10.42
C TRP A 158 -2.52 -1.26 -11.75
N ASN A 159 -1.96 -1.93 -12.77
CA ASN A 159 -1.67 -1.30 -14.05
C ASN A 159 -2.93 -0.88 -14.83
N ALA A 160 -4.05 -1.57 -14.61
CA ALA A 160 -5.33 -1.16 -15.15
C ALA A 160 -5.90 0.09 -14.44
N HIS A 161 -5.72 0.20 -13.12
CA HIS A 161 -6.26 1.30 -12.32
C HIS A 161 -5.38 2.55 -12.30
N LEU A 162 -4.06 2.36 -12.36
CA LEU A 162 -3.03 3.40 -12.24
C LEU A 162 -2.05 3.31 -13.41
N PRO A 163 -2.51 3.49 -14.66
CA PRO A 163 -1.66 3.37 -15.85
C PRO A 163 -0.49 4.37 -15.87
N GLN A 164 -0.60 5.47 -15.13
CA GLN A 164 0.45 6.48 -14.96
C GLN A 164 1.56 6.06 -13.98
N TYR A 165 1.34 5.02 -13.17
CA TYR A 165 2.32 4.47 -12.22
C TYR A 165 2.59 2.99 -12.51
N PRO A 166 3.04 2.60 -13.71
CA PRO A 166 3.07 1.20 -14.08
C PRO A 166 4.07 0.42 -13.21
N VAL A 167 3.63 -0.77 -12.80
CA VAL A 167 4.36 -1.74 -12.01
C VAL A 167 4.83 -2.89 -12.89
N ARG A 168 6.06 -3.33 -12.68
CA ARG A 168 6.59 -4.54 -13.31
C ARG A 168 7.49 -5.33 -12.35
N ARG A 169 7.60 -6.63 -12.60
CA ARG A 169 8.65 -7.47 -12.01
C ARG A 169 9.90 -7.39 -12.90
N ILE A 170 11.09 -7.29 -12.28
CA ILE A 170 12.40 -7.20 -12.96
C ILE A 170 13.26 -8.43 -12.75
#